data_AF-A0A961UG22-F1
#
_entry.id   AF-A0A961UG22-F1
#
_cell.length_a   1.000
_cell.length_b   1.000
_cell.length_c   1.000
_cell.angle_alpha   90.00
_cell.angle_beta   90.00
_cell.angle_gamma   90.00
#
_symmetry.space_group_name_H-M   'P 1'
#
loop_
_entity.id
_entity.type
_entity.pdbx_description
1 polymer ?
#
loop_
_entity_poly.entity_id
_entity_poly.type
_entity_poly.pdbx_seq_one_letter_code
_entity_poly.pdbx_strand_id
1 'polypeptide(L)'
;MLLTIASLLVAHPLANILLAAGFAAALVAGLMRGRGALVLIAMVAVTATFITSSDGFGLLLKEYAGINPRRFWKDNSEIVAIAAAFLLTALYIFFARHSREGWPRYVVHTTADLDAVVVWVGRIAAWLFVPMMIIITYDITQRKIIEWDSDFINSVFFLDSNKLQELEWHLHATLFLLCLGYAYVKDAHVRIELVRDHLANRTRVWMELVGVCLFLLTYSFLIVKFGYTFAERSWSIGEVSAAQTGLTHRWIIKGMMPFGFGLLFMAGLSAAFKCMVYLFGPDDLRPEVSEYAITHHADLGDLTDQKQA
;
A
#
# COMPACT_ATOMS: atom_id res chain seq x y z
N MET A 1 -7.17 -19.46 -2.63
CA MET A 1 -6.25 -19.21 -3.76
C MET A 1 -4.97 -18.50 -3.31
N LEU A 2 -5.02 -17.26 -2.80
CA LEU A 2 -3.83 -16.57 -2.25
C LEU A 2 -3.16 -17.30 -1.07
N LEU A 3 -3.95 -17.87 -0.16
CA LEU A 3 -3.45 -18.69 0.96
C LEU A 3 -2.92 -20.05 0.52
N THR A 4 -3.47 -20.63 -0.56
CA THR A 4 -2.99 -21.87 -1.17
C THR A 4 -1.63 -21.67 -1.84
N ILE A 5 -1.43 -20.49 -2.45
CA ILE A 5 -0.16 -20.05 -3.02
C ILE A 5 0.85 -19.77 -1.89
N ALA A 6 0.45 -19.11 -0.79
CA ALA A 6 1.31 -18.88 0.37
C ALA A 6 1.74 -20.20 1.05
N SER A 7 0.85 -21.18 1.19
CA SER A 7 1.21 -22.51 1.71
C SER A 7 2.07 -23.33 0.75
N LEU A 8 1.88 -23.19 -0.57
CA LEU A 8 2.74 -23.80 -1.60
C LEU A 8 4.15 -23.18 -1.64
N LEU A 9 4.25 -21.87 -1.40
CA LEU A 9 5.52 -21.13 -1.31
C LEU A 9 6.33 -21.53 -0.08
N VAL A 10 5.68 -21.77 1.05
CA VAL A 10 6.36 -22.22 2.28
C VAL A 10 6.81 -23.70 2.19
N ALA A 11 6.16 -24.52 1.35
CA ALA A 11 6.37 -25.96 1.31
C ALA A 11 7.45 -26.45 0.33
N HIS A 12 7.83 -25.66 -0.70
CA HIS A 12 8.75 -26.12 -1.75
C HIS A 12 9.95 -25.19 -1.97
N PRO A 13 11.19 -25.61 -1.66
CA PRO A 13 12.39 -24.80 -1.86
C PRO A 13 12.61 -24.41 -3.34
N LEU A 14 12.15 -25.23 -4.28
CA LEU A 14 12.18 -24.91 -5.72
C LEU A 14 11.23 -23.76 -6.11
N ALA A 15 10.08 -23.63 -5.44
CA ALA A 15 9.14 -22.55 -5.72
C ALA A 15 9.72 -21.19 -5.29
N ASN A 16 10.44 -21.14 -4.17
CA ASN A 16 11.12 -19.93 -3.70
C ASN A 16 12.33 -19.54 -4.55
N ILE A 17 13.10 -20.52 -5.04
CA ILE A 17 14.20 -20.28 -5.98
C ILE A 17 13.66 -19.76 -7.32
N LEU A 18 12.57 -20.33 -7.82
CA LEU A 18 11.90 -19.85 -9.05
C LEU A 18 11.28 -18.47 -8.86
N LEU A 19 10.74 -18.16 -7.68
CA LEU A 19 10.24 -16.82 -7.34
C LEU A 19 11.37 -15.79 -7.29
N ALA A 20 12.47 -16.12 -6.60
CA ALA A 20 13.65 -15.26 -6.49
C ALA A 20 14.31 -15.06 -7.86
N ALA A 21 14.40 -16.10 -8.69
CA ALA A 21 14.86 -16.01 -10.07
C ALA A 21 13.89 -15.19 -10.95
N GLY A 22 12.58 -15.33 -10.74
CA GLY A 22 11.55 -14.52 -11.40
C GLY A 22 11.63 -13.05 -11.03
N PHE A 23 11.89 -12.73 -9.76
CA PHE A 23 12.12 -11.34 -9.34
C PHE A 23 13.48 -10.81 -9.79
N ALA A 24 14.54 -11.61 -9.78
CA ALA A 24 15.82 -11.22 -10.37
C ALA A 24 15.68 -10.94 -11.88
N ALA A 25 14.89 -11.75 -12.60
CA ALA A 25 14.55 -11.52 -14.00
C ALA A 25 13.67 -10.27 -14.17
N ALA A 26 12.73 -10.00 -13.26
CA ALA A 26 11.94 -8.77 -13.26
C ALA A 26 12.80 -7.53 -12.95
N LEU A 27 13.84 -7.67 -12.13
CA LEU A 27 14.82 -6.64 -11.82
C LEU A 27 15.68 -6.34 -13.06
N VAL A 28 16.16 -7.37 -13.76
CA VAL A 28 16.86 -7.26 -15.05
C VAL A 28 15.95 -6.70 -16.14
N ALA A 29 14.69 -7.11 -16.22
CA ALA A 29 13.74 -6.59 -17.20
C ALA A 29 13.36 -5.13 -16.91
N GLY A 30 13.19 -4.76 -15.63
CA GLY A 30 12.98 -3.38 -15.18
C GLY A 30 14.17 -2.49 -15.52
N LEU A 31 15.38 -3.01 -15.37
CA LEU A 31 16.63 -2.37 -15.79
C LEU A 31 16.70 -2.15 -17.30
N MET A 32 16.40 -3.19 -18.08
CA MET A 32 16.46 -3.12 -19.55
C MET A 32 15.38 -2.23 -20.16
N ARG A 33 14.28 -1.99 -19.44
CA ARG A 33 13.15 -1.15 -19.88
C ARG A 33 13.09 0.24 -19.22
N GLY A 34 14.05 0.60 -18.36
CA GLY A 34 14.06 1.89 -17.66
C GLY A 34 12.96 2.09 -16.60
N ARG A 35 12.22 1.03 -16.23
CA ARG A 35 11.08 1.12 -15.29
C ARG A 35 11.53 0.88 -13.86
N GLY A 36 11.87 1.96 -13.15
CA GLY A 36 12.39 1.87 -11.78
C GLY A 36 11.41 1.32 -10.73
N ALA A 37 10.10 1.35 -10.98
CA ALA A 37 9.14 0.71 -10.08
C ALA A 37 9.16 -0.82 -10.21
N LEU A 38 9.41 -1.39 -11.39
CA LEU A 38 9.61 -2.84 -11.53
C LEU A 38 10.85 -3.29 -10.76
N VAL A 39 11.88 -2.43 -10.72
CA VAL A 39 13.07 -2.65 -9.91
C VAL A 39 12.71 -2.61 -8.42
N LEU A 40 12.01 -1.58 -7.93
CA LEU A 40 11.58 -1.49 -6.52
C LEU A 40 10.65 -2.65 -6.10
N ILE A 41 9.69 -3.02 -6.95
CA ILE A 41 8.77 -4.13 -6.69
C ILE A 41 9.55 -5.44 -6.64
N ALA A 42 10.44 -5.68 -7.62
CA ALA A 42 11.28 -6.87 -7.63
C ALA A 42 12.20 -6.93 -6.41
N MET A 43 12.76 -5.80 -6.00
CA MET A 43 13.59 -5.66 -4.80
C MET A 43 12.84 -6.01 -3.53
N VAL A 44 11.70 -5.36 -3.29
CA VAL A 44 10.84 -5.62 -2.13
C VAL A 44 10.41 -7.08 -2.13
N ALA A 45 10.08 -7.64 -3.29
CA ALA A 45 9.64 -9.01 -3.40
C ALA A 45 10.77 -10.05 -3.26
N VAL A 46 11.99 -9.76 -3.72
CA VAL A 46 13.19 -10.56 -3.41
C VAL A 46 13.44 -10.55 -1.91
N THR A 47 13.40 -9.38 -1.26
CA THR A 47 13.58 -9.27 0.19
C THR A 47 12.47 -10.01 0.96
N ALA A 48 11.21 -9.86 0.56
CA ALA A 48 10.09 -10.59 1.16
C ALA A 48 10.22 -12.11 0.96
N THR A 49 10.70 -12.55 -0.21
CA THR A 49 10.97 -13.97 -0.49
C THR A 49 12.12 -14.47 0.36
N PHE A 50 13.21 -13.72 0.51
CA PHE A 50 14.34 -14.09 1.37
C PHE A 50 13.97 -14.16 2.86
N ILE A 51 13.08 -13.27 3.33
CA ILE A 51 12.58 -13.28 4.71
C ILE A 51 11.68 -14.50 4.95
N THR A 52 10.88 -14.90 3.95
CA THR A 52 9.95 -16.04 4.07
C THR A 52 10.60 -17.40 3.75
N SER A 53 11.63 -17.43 2.89
CA SER A 53 12.38 -18.61 2.46
C SER A 53 13.69 -18.76 3.24
N SER A 54 13.62 -19.36 4.43
CA SER A 54 14.77 -19.55 5.33
C SER A 54 15.86 -20.53 4.85
N ASP A 55 15.68 -21.19 3.71
CA ASP A 55 16.37 -22.46 3.48
C ASP A 55 17.77 -22.31 2.82
N GLY A 56 17.98 -21.31 1.95
CA GLY A 56 19.28 -21.14 1.25
C GLY A 56 20.42 -20.60 2.14
N PHE A 57 20.22 -19.43 2.74
CA PHE A 57 21.18 -18.88 3.72
C PHE A 57 21.21 -19.70 5.02
N GLY A 58 20.09 -20.35 5.35
CA GLY A 58 20.02 -21.25 6.48
C GLY A 58 20.93 -22.47 6.35
N LEU A 59 21.04 -23.05 5.16
CA LEU A 59 21.98 -24.15 4.92
C LEU A 59 23.43 -23.68 5.12
N LEU A 60 23.82 -22.51 4.63
CA LEU A 60 25.16 -21.94 4.86
C LEU A 60 25.45 -21.67 6.35
N LEU A 61 24.51 -21.06 7.07
CA LEU A 61 24.64 -20.84 8.52
C LEU A 61 24.76 -22.14 9.30
N LYS A 62 24.01 -23.18 8.91
CA LYS A 62 24.01 -24.48 9.57
C LYS A 62 25.29 -25.26 9.27
N GLU A 63 25.77 -25.23 8.02
CA GLU A 63 26.87 -26.06 7.53
C GLU A 63 28.25 -25.45 7.78
N TYR A 64 28.38 -24.13 7.76
CA TYR A 64 29.67 -23.44 8.00
C TYR A 64 29.79 -22.78 9.37
N ALA A 65 28.68 -22.35 9.98
CA ALA A 65 28.70 -21.64 11.26
C ALA A 65 28.07 -22.41 12.43
N GLY A 66 27.43 -23.56 12.17
CA GLY A 66 26.70 -24.33 13.20
C GLY A 66 25.49 -23.58 13.78
N ILE A 67 25.06 -22.49 13.16
CA ILE A 67 24.00 -21.62 13.65
C ILE A 67 22.65 -22.15 13.17
N ASN A 68 21.69 -22.32 14.08
CA ASN A 68 20.34 -22.74 13.72
C ASN A 68 19.64 -21.60 12.93
N PRO A 69 19.28 -21.81 11.65
CA PRO A 69 18.77 -20.75 10.79
C PRO A 69 17.47 -20.14 11.28
N ARG A 70 16.50 -20.97 11.66
CA ARG A 70 15.19 -20.50 12.12
C ARG A 70 15.32 -19.62 13.35
N ARG A 71 16.28 -19.90 14.22
CA ARG A 71 16.55 -19.11 15.42
C ARG A 71 17.27 -17.81 15.09
N PHE A 72 18.29 -17.86 14.21
CA PHE A 72 19.01 -16.68 13.74
C PHE A 72 18.08 -15.63 13.12
N TRP A 73 17.21 -16.05 12.20
CA TRP A 73 16.26 -15.16 11.52
C TRP A 73 15.23 -14.57 12.47
N LYS A 74 14.77 -15.35 13.45
CA LYS A 74 13.84 -14.87 14.47
C LYS A 74 14.50 -13.84 15.39
N ASP A 75 15.70 -14.13 15.86
CA ASP A 75 16.42 -13.31 16.82
C ASP A 75 17.01 -12.03 16.18
N ASN A 76 17.32 -12.04 14.88
CA ASN A 76 17.93 -10.90 14.15
C ASN A 76 17.02 -10.30 13.07
N SER A 77 15.71 -10.58 13.11
CA SER A 77 14.75 -10.15 12.09
C SER A 77 14.82 -8.65 11.78
N GLU A 78 15.03 -7.81 12.81
CA GLU A 78 15.13 -6.35 12.64
C GLU A 78 16.43 -5.94 11.94
N ILE A 79 17.57 -6.53 12.32
CA ILE A 79 18.87 -6.23 11.70
C ILE A 79 18.86 -6.65 10.24
N VAL A 80 18.27 -7.80 9.92
CA VAL A 80 18.20 -8.25 8.53
C VAL A 80 17.24 -7.39 7.71
N ALA A 81 16.11 -6.96 8.28
CA ALA A 81 15.20 -6.03 7.61
C ALA A 81 15.89 -4.69 7.31
N ILE A 82 16.66 -4.16 8.27
CA ILE A 82 17.45 -2.93 8.10
C ILE A 82 18.52 -3.11 7.01
N ALA A 83 19.31 -4.18 7.09
CA ALA A 83 20.35 -4.48 6.10
C ALA A 83 19.77 -4.66 4.69
N ALA A 84 18.64 -5.37 4.57
CA ALA A 84 17.93 -5.52 3.31
C ALA A 84 17.42 -4.16 2.81
N ALA A 85 16.80 -3.34 3.65
CA ALA A 85 16.35 -1.99 3.26
C ALA A 85 17.52 -1.14 2.75
N PHE A 86 18.66 -1.12 3.45
CA PHE A 86 19.86 -0.41 2.99
C PHE A 86 20.37 -0.94 1.65
N LEU A 87 20.42 -2.26 1.47
CA LEU A 87 20.83 -2.88 0.22
C LEU A 87 19.88 -2.52 -0.92
N LEU A 88 18.56 -2.55 -0.68
CA LEU A 88 17.56 -2.17 -1.67
C LEU A 88 17.67 -0.69 -2.03
N THR A 89 17.85 0.19 -1.06
CA THR A 89 18.07 1.62 -1.30
C THR A 89 19.36 1.86 -2.07
N ALA A 90 20.46 1.19 -1.71
CA ALA A 90 21.75 1.33 -2.38
C ALA A 90 21.69 0.87 -3.83
N LEU A 91 21.04 -0.27 -4.09
CA LEU A 91 20.82 -0.77 -5.44
C LEU A 91 19.89 0.16 -6.24
N TYR A 92 18.85 0.73 -5.63
CA TYR A 92 17.96 1.70 -6.30
C TYR A 92 18.74 2.95 -6.71
N ILE A 93 19.57 3.49 -5.81
CA ILE A 93 20.47 4.62 -6.10
C ILE A 93 21.45 4.25 -7.21
N PHE A 94 22.05 3.05 -7.14
CA PHE A 94 22.98 2.58 -8.17
C PHE A 94 22.31 2.55 -9.54
N PHE A 95 21.09 2.02 -9.65
CA PHE A 95 20.34 1.96 -10.90
C PHE A 95 19.86 3.32 -11.39
N ALA A 96 19.40 4.18 -10.48
CA ALA A 96 19.03 5.55 -10.81
C ALA A 96 20.24 6.33 -11.36
N ARG A 97 21.45 6.11 -10.83
CA ARG A 97 22.68 6.76 -11.32
C ARG A 97 23.17 6.21 -12.66
N HIS A 98 22.97 4.92 -12.93
CA HIS A 98 23.42 4.26 -14.17
C HIS A 98 22.33 4.16 -15.25
N SER A 99 21.17 4.79 -15.05
CA SER A 99 20.11 4.82 -16.05
C SER A 99 20.55 5.65 -17.27
N ARG A 100 20.19 5.19 -18.48
CA ARG A 100 20.51 5.89 -19.74
C ARG A 100 19.85 7.28 -19.84
N GLU A 101 18.74 7.47 -19.15
CA GLU A 101 17.92 8.68 -19.18
C GLU A 101 18.29 9.70 -18.08
N GLY A 102 19.22 9.33 -17.19
CA GLY A 102 19.58 10.10 -16.01
C GLY A 102 18.68 9.82 -14.80
N TRP A 103 19.20 10.08 -13.60
CA TRP A 103 18.49 9.82 -12.35
C TRP A 103 17.13 10.54 -12.21
N PRO A 104 16.94 11.79 -12.68
CA PRO A 104 15.66 12.49 -12.45
C PRO A 104 14.50 11.83 -13.20
N ARG A 105 14.70 11.50 -14.48
CA ARG A 105 13.68 10.85 -15.32
C ARG A 105 13.37 9.43 -14.84
N TYR A 106 14.41 8.70 -14.43
CA TYR A 106 14.23 7.37 -13.82
C TYR A 106 13.35 7.41 -12.56
N VAL A 107 13.55 8.40 -11.70
CA VAL A 107 12.71 8.61 -10.51
C VAL A 107 11.28 8.99 -10.92
N VAL A 108 11.09 9.89 -11.89
CA VAL A 108 9.74 10.24 -12.38
C VAL A 108 8.99 9.03 -12.92
N HIS A 109 9.61 8.20 -13.78
CA HIS A 109 8.99 6.96 -14.25
C HIS A 109 8.65 6.00 -13.11
N THR A 110 9.49 5.94 -12.08
CA THR A 110 9.20 5.17 -10.86
C THR A 110 7.94 5.68 -10.17
N THR A 111 7.78 7.00 -10.03
CA THR A 111 6.60 7.60 -9.39
C THR A 111 5.33 7.33 -10.19
N ALA A 112 5.39 7.43 -11.52
CA ALA A 112 4.24 7.18 -12.40
C ALA A 112 3.76 5.72 -12.29
N ASP A 113 4.68 4.77 -12.21
CA ASP A 113 4.35 3.36 -12.04
C ASP A 113 3.75 3.07 -10.64
N LEU A 114 4.30 3.67 -9.57
CA LEU A 114 3.74 3.53 -8.21
C LEU A 114 2.31 4.10 -8.16
N ASP A 115 2.11 5.29 -8.72
CA ASP A 115 0.81 5.94 -8.80
C ASP A 115 -0.18 5.10 -9.60
N ALA A 116 0.24 4.49 -10.71
CA ALA A 116 -0.62 3.64 -11.52
C ALA A 116 -1.16 2.43 -10.75
N VAL A 117 -0.33 1.78 -9.94
CA VAL A 117 -0.75 0.65 -9.09
C VAL A 117 -1.77 1.13 -8.05
N VAL A 118 -1.46 2.20 -7.32
CA VAL A 118 -2.35 2.77 -6.31
C VAL A 118 -3.69 3.19 -6.91
N VAL A 119 -3.65 3.86 -8.07
CA VAL A 119 -4.83 4.31 -8.81
C VAL A 119 -5.67 3.13 -9.28
N TRP A 120 -5.03 2.08 -9.80
CA TRP A 120 -5.73 0.88 -10.25
C TRP A 120 -6.46 0.18 -9.10
N VAL A 121 -5.77 -0.05 -7.98
CA VAL A 121 -6.39 -0.68 -6.79
C VAL A 121 -7.53 0.17 -6.26
N GLY A 122 -7.33 1.49 -6.14
CA GLY A 122 -8.39 2.41 -5.67
C GLY A 122 -9.62 2.43 -6.58
N ARG A 123 -9.43 2.40 -7.90
CA ARG A 123 -10.56 2.34 -8.87
C ARG A 123 -11.36 1.05 -8.75
N ILE A 124 -10.70 -0.07 -8.51
CA ILE A 124 -11.37 -1.35 -8.27
C ILE A 124 -12.09 -1.31 -6.93
N ALA A 125 -11.42 -0.81 -5.88
CA ALA A 125 -12.00 -0.68 -4.56
C ALA A 125 -13.22 0.24 -4.52
N ALA A 126 -13.25 1.30 -5.32
CA ALA A 126 -14.39 2.21 -5.43
C ALA A 126 -15.70 1.50 -5.78
N TRP A 127 -15.64 0.38 -6.51
CA TRP A 127 -16.82 -0.43 -6.80
C TRP A 127 -17.45 -1.09 -5.56
N LEU A 128 -16.72 -1.23 -4.44
CA LEU A 128 -17.28 -1.71 -3.17
C LEU A 128 -18.38 -0.81 -2.62
N PHE A 129 -18.46 0.44 -3.08
CA PHE A 129 -19.57 1.32 -2.74
C PHE A 129 -20.93 0.77 -3.20
N VAL A 130 -20.97 0.12 -4.38
CA VAL A 130 -22.22 -0.44 -4.95
C VAL A 130 -22.81 -1.56 -4.09
N PRO A 131 -22.11 -2.66 -3.77
CA PRO A 131 -22.64 -3.69 -2.89
C PRO A 131 -22.91 -3.18 -1.48
N MET A 132 -22.09 -2.25 -0.95
CA MET A 132 -22.35 -1.60 0.34
C MET A 132 -23.70 -0.88 0.35
N MET A 133 -24.00 -0.08 -0.69
CA MET A 133 -25.27 0.64 -0.79
C MET A 133 -26.47 -0.32 -0.94
N ILE A 134 -26.30 -1.42 -1.67
CA ILE A 134 -27.32 -2.47 -1.79
C ILE A 134 -27.61 -3.09 -0.42
N ILE A 135 -26.57 -3.42 0.34
CA ILE A 135 -26.70 -4.01 1.68
C ILE A 135 -27.41 -3.05 2.63
N ILE A 136 -27.01 -1.76 2.67
CA ILE A 136 -27.65 -0.74 3.50
C ILE A 136 -29.14 -0.59 3.14
N THR A 137 -29.44 -0.47 1.85
CA THR A 137 -30.82 -0.29 1.39
C THR A 137 -31.67 -1.51 1.75
N TYR A 138 -31.12 -2.71 1.56
CA TYR A 138 -31.79 -3.95 1.89
C TYR A 138 -32.00 -4.08 3.41
N ASP A 139 -30.99 -3.77 4.23
CA ASP A 139 -31.09 -3.86 5.69
C ASP A 139 -32.10 -2.87 6.27
N ILE A 140 -32.15 -1.64 5.74
CA ILE A 140 -33.18 -0.65 6.12
C ILE A 140 -34.57 -1.12 5.68
N THR A 141 -34.70 -1.62 4.44
CA THR A 141 -35.98 -2.03 3.88
C THR A 141 -36.57 -3.21 4.64
N GLN A 142 -35.78 -4.25 4.92
CA GLN A 142 -36.29 -5.40 5.68
C GLN A 142 -36.72 -5.02 7.10
N ARG A 143 -36.00 -4.11 7.77
CA ARG A 143 -36.36 -3.64 9.11
C ARG A 143 -37.71 -2.94 9.08
N LYS A 144 -37.99 -2.17 8.03
CA LYS A 144 -39.31 -1.57 7.81
C LYS A 144 -40.39 -2.57 7.42
N ILE A 145 -40.08 -3.60 6.66
CA ILE A 145 -41.06 -4.66 6.37
C ILE A 145 -41.45 -5.40 7.65
N ILE A 146 -40.50 -5.73 8.53
CA ILE A 146 -40.77 -6.41 9.80
C ILE A 146 -41.65 -5.56 10.74
N GLU A 147 -41.50 -4.23 10.72
CA GLU A 147 -42.39 -3.33 11.46
C GLU A 147 -43.85 -3.40 10.96
N TRP A 148 -44.08 -3.69 9.68
CA TRP A 148 -45.40 -3.79 9.06
C TRP A 148 -45.99 -5.21 9.06
N ASP A 149 -45.14 -6.22 8.86
CA ASP A 149 -45.47 -7.64 8.79
C ASP A 149 -44.39 -8.47 9.51
N SER A 150 -44.70 -8.88 10.74
CA SER A 150 -43.78 -9.65 11.59
C SER A 150 -43.45 -11.04 11.04
N ASP A 151 -44.28 -11.60 10.16
CA ASP A 151 -44.07 -12.94 9.62
C ASP A 151 -42.91 -12.98 8.61
N PHE A 152 -42.46 -11.83 8.12
CA PHE A 152 -41.30 -11.70 7.24
C PHE A 152 -40.02 -12.32 7.83
N ILE A 153 -39.89 -12.37 9.16
CA ILE A 153 -38.74 -12.98 9.86
C ILE A 153 -38.58 -14.46 9.48
N ASN A 154 -39.68 -15.16 9.20
CA ASN A 154 -39.66 -16.58 8.81
C ASN A 154 -39.43 -16.78 7.30
N SER A 155 -39.30 -15.70 6.52
CA SER A 155 -39.06 -15.79 5.09
C SER A 155 -37.62 -16.18 4.77
N VAL A 156 -37.42 -16.83 3.61
CA VAL A 156 -36.08 -17.16 3.09
C VAL A 156 -35.28 -15.90 2.74
N PHE A 157 -35.97 -14.77 2.58
CA PHE A 157 -35.39 -13.46 2.25
C PHE A 157 -35.08 -12.62 3.49
N PHE A 158 -35.19 -13.16 4.70
CA PHE A 158 -34.74 -12.48 5.91
C PHE A 158 -33.27 -12.79 6.17
N LEU A 159 -32.47 -11.75 6.37
CA LEU A 159 -31.08 -11.86 6.79
C LEU A 159 -30.90 -11.10 8.10
N ASP A 160 -30.15 -11.71 9.02
CA ASP A 160 -29.90 -11.11 10.34
C ASP A 160 -29.30 -9.70 10.21
N SER A 161 -30.01 -8.70 10.73
CA SER A 161 -29.61 -7.30 10.64
C SER A 161 -28.26 -7.04 11.31
N ASN A 162 -27.89 -7.79 12.36
CA ASN A 162 -26.57 -7.64 12.96
C ASN A 162 -25.45 -8.06 12.00
N LYS A 163 -25.66 -9.12 11.20
CA LYS A 163 -24.68 -9.54 10.18
C LYS A 163 -24.55 -8.52 9.07
N LEU A 164 -25.67 -7.93 8.63
CA LEU A 164 -25.66 -6.94 7.57
C LEU A 164 -24.99 -5.64 8.04
N GLN A 165 -25.37 -5.11 9.20
CA GLN A 165 -24.70 -3.95 9.80
C GLN A 165 -23.21 -4.20 10.01
N GLU A 166 -22.83 -5.41 10.40
CA GLU A 166 -21.42 -5.76 10.46
C GLU A 166 -20.74 -5.72 9.09
N LEU A 167 -21.38 -6.31 8.07
CA LEU A 167 -20.87 -6.30 6.71
C LEU A 167 -20.77 -4.88 6.14
N GLU A 168 -21.70 -3.98 6.49
CA GLU A 168 -21.68 -2.57 6.08
C GLU A 168 -20.40 -1.88 6.55
N TRP A 169 -20.07 -1.95 7.83
CA TRP A 169 -18.86 -1.29 8.33
C TRP A 169 -17.58 -2.00 7.85
N HIS A 170 -17.61 -3.31 7.58
CA HIS A 170 -16.47 -4.00 6.96
C HIS A 170 -16.24 -3.51 5.52
N LEU A 171 -17.29 -3.41 4.71
CA LEU A 171 -17.21 -2.91 3.34
C LEU A 171 -16.81 -1.43 3.31
N HIS A 172 -17.41 -0.61 4.18
CA HIS A 172 -17.07 0.79 4.30
C HIS A 172 -15.61 1.01 4.68
N ALA A 173 -15.13 0.32 5.73
CA ALA A 173 -13.75 0.43 6.15
C ALA A 173 -12.77 -0.10 5.08
N THR A 174 -13.11 -1.19 4.39
CA THR A 174 -12.29 -1.71 3.27
C THR A 174 -12.24 -0.70 2.11
N LEU A 175 -13.39 -0.16 1.70
CA LEU A 175 -13.48 0.88 0.68
C LEU A 175 -12.59 2.08 1.06
N PHE A 176 -12.73 2.60 2.28
CA PHE A 176 -11.95 3.74 2.75
C PHE A 176 -10.45 3.44 2.75
N LEU A 177 -10.03 2.32 3.35
CA LEU A 177 -8.62 1.94 3.47
C LEU A 177 -7.94 1.77 2.11
N LEU A 178 -8.63 1.18 1.13
CA LEU A 178 -8.10 0.98 -0.21
C LEU A 178 -8.06 2.27 -1.05
N CYS A 179 -8.98 3.21 -0.78
CA CYS A 179 -9.06 4.49 -1.47
C CYS A 179 -8.18 5.58 -0.85
N LEU A 180 -7.61 5.39 0.35
CA LEU A 180 -6.72 6.37 0.99
C LEU A 180 -5.54 6.77 0.09
N GLY A 181 -4.81 5.77 -0.43
CA GLY A 181 -3.69 6.03 -1.34
C GLY A 181 -4.15 6.70 -2.65
N TYR A 182 -5.30 6.29 -3.18
CA TYR A 182 -5.90 6.89 -4.38
C TYR A 182 -6.20 8.38 -4.16
N ALA A 183 -6.84 8.72 -3.04
CA ALA A 183 -7.14 10.10 -2.68
C ALA A 183 -5.86 10.92 -2.49
N TYR A 184 -4.80 10.33 -1.95
CA TYR A 184 -3.52 10.98 -1.77
C TYR A 184 -2.81 11.27 -3.12
N VAL A 185 -2.79 10.30 -4.05
CA VAL A 185 -2.22 10.50 -5.40
C VAL A 185 -3.00 11.55 -6.19
N LYS A 186 -4.32 11.62 -6.00
CA LYS A 186 -5.22 12.59 -6.65
C LYS A 186 -5.36 13.93 -5.95
N ASP A 187 -4.56 14.14 -4.90
CA ASP A 187 -4.59 15.35 -4.08
C ASP A 187 -6.00 15.71 -3.56
N ALA A 188 -6.84 14.70 -3.33
CA ALA A 188 -8.23 14.88 -2.91
C ALA A 188 -8.40 14.92 -1.38
N HIS A 189 -7.29 15.00 -0.64
CA HIS A 189 -7.31 15.06 0.82
C HIS A 189 -7.40 16.51 1.27
N VAL A 190 -8.14 16.75 2.35
CA VAL A 190 -8.27 18.09 2.90
C VAL A 190 -6.95 18.50 3.54
N ARG A 191 -6.33 19.55 3.00
CA ARG A 191 -5.14 20.19 3.56
C ARG A 191 -5.53 21.52 4.22
N ILE A 192 -4.98 21.80 5.40
CA ILE A 192 -5.12 23.10 6.08
C ILE A 192 -3.81 23.85 5.86
N GLU A 193 -3.81 24.83 4.95
CA GLU A 193 -2.58 25.44 4.41
C GLU A 193 -2.26 26.86 4.93
N LEU A 194 -2.80 27.28 6.08
CA LEU A 194 -2.70 28.66 6.60
C LEU A 194 -1.29 29.30 6.59
N VAL A 195 -0.24 28.52 6.83
CA VAL A 195 1.16 29.00 6.89
C VAL A 195 1.84 28.91 5.52
N ARG A 196 1.36 28.04 4.64
CA ARG A 196 2.01 27.68 3.37
C ARG A 196 1.80 28.77 2.32
N ASP A 197 0.67 29.48 2.39
CA ASP A 197 0.28 30.58 1.48
C ASP A 197 1.36 31.66 1.36
N HIS A 198 2.09 31.95 2.44
CA HIS A 198 3.08 33.04 2.48
C HIS A 198 4.51 32.60 2.16
N LEU A 199 4.74 31.30 1.90
CA LEU A 199 6.07 30.73 1.72
C LEU A 199 6.43 30.56 0.24
N ALA A 200 7.72 30.70 -0.07
CA ALA A 200 8.23 30.45 -1.43
C ALA A 200 8.06 28.98 -1.83
N ASN A 201 7.84 28.71 -3.12
CA ASN A 201 7.58 27.36 -3.66
C ASN A 201 8.61 26.31 -3.20
N ARG A 202 9.91 26.64 -3.20
CA ARG A 202 10.95 25.70 -2.73
C ARG A 202 10.80 25.35 -1.24
N THR A 203 10.41 26.30 -0.40
CA THR A 203 10.18 26.06 1.04
C THR A 203 8.92 25.22 1.25
N ARG A 204 7.86 25.44 0.46
CA ARG A 204 6.65 24.61 0.48
C ARG A 204 6.97 23.14 0.19
N VAL A 205 7.78 22.87 -0.84
CA VAL A 205 8.17 21.50 -1.22
C VAL A 205 9.09 20.86 -0.18
N TRP A 206 9.97 21.62 0.47
CA TRP A 206 10.76 21.10 1.60
C TRP A 206 9.87 20.68 2.78
N MET A 207 8.87 21.48 3.13
CA MET A 207 7.92 21.13 4.19
C MET A 207 7.11 19.88 3.83
N GLU A 208 6.65 19.77 2.57
CA GLU A 208 5.96 18.57 2.08
C GLU A 208 6.86 17.34 2.21
N LEU A 209 8.10 17.42 1.72
CA LEU A 209 9.04 16.30 1.77
C LEU A 209 9.33 15.85 3.21
N VAL A 210 9.58 16.79 4.12
CA VAL A 210 9.79 16.50 5.54
C VAL A 210 8.51 15.90 6.15
N GLY A 211 7.35 16.47 5.81
CA GLY A 211 6.05 16.02 6.27
C GLY A 211 5.75 14.58 5.89
N VAL A 212 5.98 14.26 4.61
CA VAL A 212 5.81 12.93 4.05
C VAL A 212 6.78 11.94 4.68
N CYS A 213 8.07 12.28 4.78
CA CYS A 213 9.07 11.38 5.35
C CYS A 213 8.86 11.11 6.84
N LEU A 214 8.69 12.15 7.64
CA LEU A 214 8.64 12.02 9.10
C LEU A 214 7.28 11.58 9.62
N PHE A 215 6.20 12.03 8.99
CA PHE A 215 4.85 11.71 9.47
C PHE A 215 4.21 10.63 8.61
N LEU A 216 4.00 10.86 7.31
CA LEU A 216 3.19 9.94 6.50
C LEU A 216 3.82 8.56 6.35
N LEU A 217 5.08 8.50 5.90
CA LEU A 217 5.80 7.24 5.67
C LEU A 217 6.05 6.49 6.98
N THR A 218 6.51 7.21 8.01
CA THR A 218 6.76 6.62 9.34
C THR A 218 5.47 6.06 9.94
N TYR A 219 4.38 6.85 9.93
CA TYR A 219 3.10 6.40 10.46
C TYR A 219 2.54 5.20 9.67
N SER A 220 2.57 5.28 8.34
CA SER A 220 2.08 4.19 7.49
C SER A 220 2.89 2.91 7.71
N PHE A 221 4.21 3.00 7.86
CA PHE A 221 5.07 1.87 8.18
C PHE A 221 4.70 1.21 9.52
N LEU A 222 4.48 2.01 10.57
CA LEU A 222 4.08 1.49 11.89
C LEU A 222 2.72 0.76 11.80
N ILE A 223 1.74 1.34 11.11
CA ILE A 223 0.43 0.70 10.92
C ILE A 223 0.55 -0.59 10.12
N VAL A 224 1.40 -0.65 9.09
CA VAL A 224 1.64 -1.90 8.35
C VAL A 224 2.26 -2.95 9.27
N LYS A 225 3.32 -2.61 10.03
CA LYS A 225 4.01 -3.54 10.93
C LYS A 225 3.08 -4.10 12.00
N PHE A 226 2.42 -3.22 12.76
CA PHE A 226 1.56 -3.65 13.86
C PHE A 226 0.22 -4.20 13.36
N GLY A 227 -0.34 -3.63 12.29
CA GLY A 227 -1.56 -4.11 11.64
C GLY A 227 -1.40 -5.53 11.11
N TYR A 228 -0.23 -5.89 10.56
CA TYR A 228 0.05 -7.27 10.17
C TYR A 228 -0.03 -8.22 11.37
N THR A 229 0.68 -7.92 12.47
CA THR A 229 0.64 -8.76 13.68
C THR A 229 -0.76 -8.86 14.29
N PHE A 230 -1.56 -7.80 14.16
CA PHE A 230 -2.93 -7.76 14.63
C PHE A 230 -3.85 -8.66 13.78
N ALA A 231 -3.68 -8.64 12.45
CA ALA A 231 -4.41 -9.50 11.52
C ALA A 231 -4.00 -10.97 11.67
N GLU A 232 -2.70 -11.25 11.80
CA GLU A 232 -2.16 -12.59 12.00
C GLU A 232 -2.71 -13.22 13.29
N ARG A 233 -2.71 -12.47 14.40
CA ARG A 233 -3.27 -12.96 15.67
C ARG A 233 -4.77 -13.26 15.55
N SER A 234 -5.51 -12.40 14.86
CA SER A 234 -6.94 -12.60 14.62
C SER A 234 -7.22 -13.87 13.81
N TRP A 235 -6.38 -14.14 12.81
CA TRP A 235 -6.45 -15.37 12.02
C TRP A 235 -6.12 -16.61 12.86
N SER A 236 -5.05 -16.58 13.64
CA SER A 236 -4.58 -17.75 14.39
C SER A 236 -5.55 -18.21 15.48
N ILE A 237 -6.30 -17.28 16.07
CA ILE A 237 -7.34 -17.59 17.06
C ILE A 237 -8.72 -17.82 16.43
N GLY A 238 -8.87 -17.67 15.11
CA GLY A 238 -10.15 -17.79 14.43
C GLY A 238 -11.18 -16.78 14.93
N GLU A 239 -10.79 -15.50 15.04
CA GLU A 239 -11.62 -14.49 15.70
C GLU A 239 -12.98 -14.27 15.02
N VAL A 240 -14.03 -14.44 15.82
CA VAL A 240 -15.44 -14.20 15.47
C VAL A 240 -15.91 -12.91 16.13
N SER A 241 -16.95 -12.29 15.57
CA SER A 241 -17.57 -11.14 16.20
C SER A 241 -18.07 -11.42 17.61
N ALA A 242 -18.02 -10.38 18.45
CA ALA A 242 -18.56 -10.40 19.80
C ALA A 242 -20.10 -10.44 19.81
N ALA A 243 -20.75 -10.05 18.71
CA ALA A 243 -22.19 -10.18 18.57
C ALA A 243 -22.59 -11.67 18.44
N GLN A 244 -23.66 -12.06 19.13
CA GLN A 244 -24.18 -13.43 19.18
C GLN A 244 -24.40 -14.05 17.78
N THR A 245 -24.68 -13.21 16.79
CA THR A 245 -24.92 -13.59 15.41
C THR A 245 -23.97 -12.90 14.41
N GLY A 246 -22.84 -12.33 14.85
CA GLY A 246 -21.96 -11.55 13.96
C GLY A 246 -21.09 -12.38 13.00
N LEU A 247 -20.23 -11.69 12.24
CA LEU A 247 -19.40 -12.29 11.18
C LEU A 247 -18.27 -13.16 11.76
N THR A 248 -17.98 -14.27 11.08
CA THR A 248 -17.06 -15.32 11.56
C THR A 248 -15.60 -15.18 11.08
N HIS A 249 -15.24 -14.06 10.44
CA HIS A 249 -13.92 -13.88 9.82
C HIS A 249 -13.36 -12.45 10.02
N ARG A 250 -13.25 -12.00 11.27
CA ARG A 250 -12.79 -10.62 11.58
C ARG A 250 -11.36 -10.31 11.15
N TRP A 251 -10.55 -11.32 10.92
CA TRP A 251 -9.19 -11.15 10.40
C TRP A 251 -9.17 -10.47 9.02
N ILE A 252 -10.24 -10.58 8.22
CA ILE A 252 -10.32 -9.96 6.88
C ILE A 252 -10.17 -8.45 7.01
N ILE A 253 -11.00 -7.81 7.84
CA ILE A 253 -10.95 -6.35 7.98
C ILE A 253 -9.66 -5.89 8.66
N LYS A 254 -9.16 -6.66 9.63
CA LYS A 254 -7.86 -6.39 10.26
C LYS A 254 -6.71 -6.49 9.26
N GLY A 255 -6.81 -7.38 8.27
CA GLY A 255 -5.85 -7.51 7.17
C GLY A 255 -5.96 -6.41 6.12
N MET A 256 -7.14 -5.82 5.94
CA MET A 256 -7.30 -4.65 5.04
C MET A 256 -6.58 -3.41 5.56
N MET A 257 -6.38 -3.30 6.88
CA MET A 257 -5.66 -2.18 7.49
C MET A 257 -4.19 -2.09 7.02
N PRO A 258 -3.31 -3.09 7.23
CA PRO A 258 -1.94 -3.03 6.73
C PRO A 258 -1.90 -2.98 5.19
N PHE A 259 -2.87 -3.55 4.49
CA PHE A 259 -2.91 -3.48 3.03
C PHE A 259 -3.22 -2.05 2.52
N GLY A 260 -4.25 -1.39 3.05
CA GLY A 260 -4.60 -0.02 2.69
C GLY A 260 -3.51 0.99 3.05
N PHE A 261 -2.92 0.87 4.25
CA PHE A 261 -1.77 1.69 4.64
C PHE A 261 -0.50 1.38 3.82
N GLY A 262 -0.37 0.16 3.30
CA GLY A 262 0.67 -0.17 2.31
C GLY A 262 0.49 0.59 0.99
N LEU A 263 -0.74 0.72 0.50
CA LEU A 263 -1.05 1.56 -0.67
C LEU A 263 -0.77 3.04 -0.39
N LEU A 264 -1.13 3.52 0.80
CA LEU A 264 -0.83 4.89 1.23
C LEU A 264 0.68 5.13 1.35
N PHE A 265 1.44 4.15 1.84
CA PHE A 265 2.90 4.22 1.88
C PHE A 265 3.51 4.33 0.48
N MET A 266 3.01 3.55 -0.49
CA MET A 266 3.45 3.67 -1.90
C MET A 266 3.12 5.05 -2.48
N ALA A 267 1.93 5.58 -2.20
CA ALA A 267 1.52 6.92 -2.62
C ALA A 267 2.41 8.01 -1.98
N GLY A 268 2.72 7.88 -0.68
CA GLY A 268 3.66 8.74 0.04
C GLY A 268 5.08 8.66 -0.51
N LEU A 269 5.54 7.47 -0.91
CA LEU A 269 6.87 7.31 -1.49
C LEU A 269 6.96 8.01 -2.85
N SER A 270 5.91 7.87 -3.67
CA SER A 270 5.78 8.59 -4.95
C SER A 270 5.84 10.12 -4.73
N ALA A 271 5.07 10.62 -3.76
CA ALA A 271 5.08 12.03 -3.36
C ALA A 271 6.47 12.54 -2.94
N ALA A 272 7.17 11.80 -2.07
CA ALA A 272 8.52 12.15 -1.63
C ALA A 272 9.50 12.21 -2.81
N PHE A 273 9.40 11.25 -3.74
CA PHE A 273 10.24 11.19 -4.94
C PHE A 273 9.98 12.38 -5.88
N LYS A 274 8.72 12.76 -6.11
CA LYS A 274 8.37 13.97 -6.88
C LYS A 274 8.93 15.24 -6.23
N CYS A 275 8.85 15.35 -4.91
CA CYS A 275 9.42 16.48 -4.16
C CYS A 275 10.95 16.54 -4.30
N MET A 276 11.64 15.39 -4.24
CA MET A 276 13.09 15.33 -4.47
C MET A 276 13.48 15.74 -5.89
N VAL A 277 12.74 15.29 -6.90
CA VAL A 277 12.97 15.71 -8.29
C VAL A 277 12.71 17.20 -8.47
N TYR A 278 11.69 17.77 -7.85
CA TYR A 278 11.43 19.22 -7.92
C TYR A 278 12.59 20.04 -7.31
N LEU A 279 13.15 19.60 -6.18
CA LEU A 279 14.20 20.33 -5.45
C LEU A 279 15.58 20.20 -6.10
N PHE A 280 15.95 19.01 -6.58
CA PHE A 280 17.31 18.69 -7.02
C PHE A 280 17.41 18.32 -8.50
N GLY A 281 16.28 18.12 -9.17
CA GLY A 281 16.22 17.78 -10.59
C GLY A 281 16.31 19.00 -11.51
N PRO A 282 16.52 18.75 -12.81
CA PRO A 282 16.58 19.78 -13.84
C PRO A 282 15.22 20.46 -14.06
N ASP A 283 15.26 21.69 -14.56
CA ASP A 283 14.09 22.56 -14.68
C ASP A 283 13.03 22.03 -15.66
N ASP A 284 13.42 21.17 -16.63
CA ASP A 284 12.54 20.56 -17.63
C ASP A 284 11.48 19.63 -17.04
N LEU A 285 11.76 19.02 -15.88
CA LEU A 285 10.85 18.06 -15.23
C LEU A 285 9.92 18.73 -14.21
N ARG A 286 10.14 20.00 -13.88
CA ARG A 286 9.33 20.71 -12.88
C ARG A 286 7.84 20.74 -13.22
N PRO A 287 7.39 20.96 -14.47
CA PRO A 287 5.96 20.97 -14.81
C PRO A 287 5.28 19.62 -14.53
N GLU A 288 5.98 18.51 -14.76
CA GLU A 288 5.45 17.15 -14.58
C GLU A 288 5.30 16.79 -13.10
N VAL A 289 6.19 17.28 -12.23
CA VAL A 289 6.12 17.02 -10.78
C VAL A 289 5.42 18.13 -9.99
N SER A 290 5.20 19.31 -10.58
CA SER A 290 4.59 20.46 -9.91
C SER A 290 3.10 20.29 -9.63
N GLU A 291 2.40 19.48 -10.43
CA GLU A 291 0.98 19.11 -10.17
C GLU A 291 0.82 18.42 -8.80
N TYR A 292 1.90 17.91 -8.22
CA TYR A 292 1.88 17.34 -6.88
C TYR A 292 2.55 18.25 -5.84
N ALA A 293 3.65 18.91 -6.23
CA ALA A 293 4.49 19.67 -5.31
C ALA A 293 3.95 21.08 -4.99
N ILE A 294 3.11 21.65 -5.87
CA ILE A 294 2.67 23.05 -5.79
C ILE A 294 1.16 23.18 -5.68
N THR A 295 0.37 22.14 -6.00
CA THR A 295 -1.10 22.26 -6.03
C THR A 295 -1.66 22.82 -4.74
N HIS A 296 -2.09 24.07 -4.87
CA HIS A 296 -2.90 24.77 -3.91
C HIS A 296 -4.33 24.63 -4.43
N HIS A 297 -5.27 24.18 -3.59
CA HIS A 297 -6.68 24.23 -3.99
C HIS A 297 -7.16 25.67 -4.29
N ALA A 298 -6.43 26.69 -3.81
CA ALA A 298 -6.64 28.10 -4.12
C ALA A 298 -6.11 28.52 -5.51
N ASP A 299 -5.09 27.85 -6.05
CA ASP A 299 -4.46 28.18 -7.34
C ASP A 299 -5.21 27.56 -8.54
N LEU A 300 -6.26 26.76 -8.28
CA LEU A 300 -7.12 26.18 -9.33
C LEU A 300 -7.85 27.24 -10.17
N GLY A 301 -8.02 28.46 -9.64
CA GLY A 301 -8.58 29.59 -10.41
C GLY A 301 -7.61 30.13 -11.47
N ASP A 302 -6.33 30.26 -11.13
CA ASP A 302 -5.32 30.84 -12.03
C ASP A 302 -4.91 29.88 -13.17
N LEU A 303 -4.98 28.57 -12.94
CA LEU A 303 -4.65 27.56 -13.95
C LEU A 303 -5.76 27.38 -15.00
N THR A 304 -7.01 27.69 -14.67
CA THR A 304 -8.10 27.74 -15.66
C THR A 304 -7.96 28.92 -16.61
N ASP A 305 -7.48 30.06 -16.12
CA ASP A 305 -7.29 31.27 -16.93
C ASP A 305 -6.10 31.15 -17.88
N GLN A 306 -5.02 30.48 -17.47
CA GLN A 306 -3.85 30.24 -18.34
C GLN A 306 -4.08 29.21 -19.45
N LYS A 307 -5.06 28.32 -19.33
CA LYS A 307 -5.43 27.38 -20.42
C LYS A 307 -6.40 27.99 -21.43
N GLN A 308 -6.93 29.18 -21.15
CA GLN A 308 -7.87 29.90 -22.02
C GLN A 308 -7.24 31.10 -22.75
N ALA A 309 -5.97 31.43 -22.46
CA ALA A 309 -5.17 32.46 -23.13
C ALA A 309 -4.17 31.86 -24.11
#